data_AF-A0A933DMD1-F1
#
_entry.id   AF-A0A933DMD1-F1
#
_cell.length_a   1.000
_cell.length_b   1.000
_cell.length_c   1.000
_cell.angle_alpha   90.00
_cell.angle_beta   90.00
_cell.angle_gamma   90.00
#
_symmetry.space_group_name_H-M   'P 1'
#
loop_
_entity.id
_entity.type
_entity.pdbx_description
1 polymer ?
#
loop_
_entity_poly.entity_id
_entity_poly.type
_entity_poly.pdbx_seq_one_letter_code
_entity_poly.pdbx_strand_id
1 'polypeptide(L)' 'MIHNDNVVLLGPAIEDKDLEHEFVHVEQFERAPFISMFLMWIDKAKNGNRYSTYEDEAYRRAGNVWKGEEKRK' A
#
# COMPACT_ATOMS: atom_id res chain seq x y z
N MET A 1 -9.56 -22.11 12.66
CA MET A 1 -8.35 -21.36 12.29
C MET A 1 -8.48 -21.05 10.81
N ILE A 2 -8.80 -19.81 10.45
CA ILE A 2 -8.86 -19.40 9.04
C ILE A 2 -7.41 -19.16 8.63
N HIS A 3 -6.89 -19.98 7.72
CA HIS A 3 -5.62 -19.70 7.04
C HIS A 3 -5.94 -18.77 5.87
N ASN A 4 -5.50 -17.51 5.94
CA ASN A 4 -5.48 -16.62 4.78
C ASN A 4 -4.09 -16.72 4.15
N ASP A 5 -3.98 -17.52 3.09
CA ASP A 5 -2.74 -17.62 2.33
C ASP A 5 -2.66 -16.44 1.36
N ASN A 6 -2.08 -15.32 1.82
CA ASN A 6 -1.83 -14.15 1.01
C ASN A 6 -0.47 -14.25 0.31
N VAL A 7 -0.44 -13.95 -0.99
CA VAL A 7 0.79 -13.91 -1.79
C VAL A 7 1.12 -12.45 -2.09
N VAL A 8 2.32 -12.02 -1.68
CA VAL A 8 2.87 -10.70 -2.03
C VAL A 8 3.83 -10.86 -3.20
N LEU A 9 3.61 -10.11 -4.27
CA LEU A 9 4.49 -10.07 -5.44
C LEU A 9 5.34 -8.79 -5.36
N LEU A 10 6.64 -8.96 -5.17
CA LEU A 10 7.59 -7.86 -5.12
C LEU A 10 8.20 -7.63 -6.51
N GLY A 11 8.41 -6.36 -6.85
CA GLY A 11 9.05 -5.98 -8.11
C GLY A 11 10.54 -6.37 -8.16
N PRO A 12 11.15 -6.37 -9.35
CA PRO A 12 12.57 -6.70 -9.53
C PRO A 12 13.52 -5.66 -8.90
N ALA A 13 13.03 -4.47 -8.56
CA ALA A 13 13.77 -3.39 -7.90
C ALA A 13 13.25 -3.18 -6.47
N ILE A 14 13.26 -4.25 -5.67
CA ILE A 14 12.83 -4.21 -4.28
C ILE A 14 13.70 -3.25 -3.47
N GLU A 15 13.06 -2.37 -2.70
CA GLU A 15 13.70 -1.48 -1.74
C GLU A 15 13.59 -2.02 -0.31
N ASP A 16 14.36 -1.40 0.59
CA ASP A 16 14.31 -1.73 2.00
C ASP A 16 12.89 -1.50 2.56
N LYS A 17 12.35 -2.54 3.20
CA LYS A 17 11.02 -2.58 3.82
C LYS A 17 9.81 -2.58 2.88
N ASP A 18 10.00 -2.88 1.59
CA ASP A 18 8.88 -3.05 0.66
C ASP A 18 7.97 -4.23 1.05
N LEU A 19 8.52 -5.31 1.60
CA LEU A 19 7.70 -6.42 2.07
C LEU A 19 6.77 -6.01 3.23
N GLU A 20 7.30 -5.25 4.19
CA GLU A 20 6.54 -4.70 5.31
C GLU A 20 5.48 -3.70 4.83
N HIS A 21 5.79 -2.92 3.79
CA HIS A 21 4.83 -2.03 3.13
C HIS A 21 3.66 -2.83 2.54
N GLU A 22 3.94 -3.89 1.79
CA GLU A 22 2.92 -4.75 1.19
C GLU A 22 2.10 -5.52 2.23
N PHE A 23 2.69 -5.91 3.37
CA PHE A 23 1.92 -6.50 4.47
C PHE A 23 0.88 -5.56 5.05
N VAL A 24 1.13 -4.25 5.06
CA VAL A 24 0.12 -3.27 5.48
C VAL A 24 -1.06 -3.29 4.50
N HIS A 25 -0.83 -3.46 3.20
CA HIS A 25 -1.91 -3.60 2.22
C HIS A 25 -2.72 -4.88 2.41
N VAL A 26 -2.05 -5.99 2.76
CA VAL A 26 -2.76 -7.24 3.13
C VAL A 26 -3.66 -7.00 4.34
N GLU A 27 -3.16 -6.37 5.40
CA GLU A 27 -3.98 -6.05 6.58
C GLU A 27 -5.14 -5.10 6.25
N GLN A 28 -4.90 -4.08 5.42
CA GLN A 28 -5.95 -3.15 4.96
C GLN A 28 -7.04 -3.89 4.19
N PHE A 29 -6.67 -4.88 3.38
CA PHE A 29 -7.60 -5.77 2.69
C PHE A 29 -8.38 -6.63 3.70
N GLU A 30 -7.73 -7.26 4.67
CA GLU A 30 -8.39 -8.10 5.68
C GLU A 30 -9.37 -7.31 6.57
N ARG A 31 -9.07 -6.04 6.89
CA ARG A 31 -9.95 -5.18 7.71
C ARG A 31 -11.23 -4.80 6.99
N ALA A 32 -11.19 -4.61 5.67
CA ALA A 32 -12.31 -4.06 4.92
C ALA A 32 -12.32 -4.53 3.44
N PRO A 33 -12.44 -5.85 3.16
CA PRO A 33 -12.11 -6.44 1.85
C PRO A 33 -12.92 -5.88 0.68
N PHE A 34 -14.15 -5.43 0.91
CA PHE A 34 -15.03 -4.91 -0.14
C PHE A 34 -15.02 -3.38 -0.25
N ILE A 35 -14.78 -2.68 0.86
CA ILE A 35 -14.84 -1.21 0.91
C ILE A 35 -13.47 -0.62 0.55
N SER A 36 -12.38 -1.27 0.97
CA SER A 36 -11.01 -0.81 0.78
C SER A 36 -10.66 -0.67 -0.70
N MET A 37 -11.05 -1.63 -1.55
CA MET A 37 -10.75 -1.55 -2.99
C MET A 37 -11.40 -0.32 -3.64
N PHE A 38 -12.72 -0.13 -3.54
CA PHE A 38 -13.40 0.99 -4.23
C PHE A 38 -12.96 2.35 -3.68
N LEU A 39 -12.81 2.49 -2.36
CA LEU A 39 -12.35 3.74 -1.76
C LEU A 39 -10.90 4.03 -2.10
N MET A 40 -10.02 3.02 -2.13
CA MET A 40 -8.64 3.17 -2.59
C MET A 40 -8.59 3.65 -4.04
N TRP A 41 -9.39 3.09 -4.94
CA TRP A 41 -9.43 3.55 -6.34
C TRP A 41 -9.92 4.99 -6.48
N ILE A 42 -10.96 5.38 -5.73
CA ILE A 42 -11.46 6.77 -5.72
C ILE A 42 -10.40 7.73 -5.17
N ASP A 43 -9.71 7.34 -4.10
CA ASP A 43 -8.70 8.16 -3.44
C ASP A 43 -7.44 8.30 -4.31
N LYS A 44 -7.01 7.20 -4.95
CA LYS A 44 -5.92 7.20 -5.96
C LYS A 44 -6.27 8.07 -7.16
N ALA A 45 -7.52 8.05 -7.64
CA ALA A 45 -7.95 8.90 -8.75
C ALA A 45 -7.98 10.40 -8.38
N LYS A 46 -8.27 10.74 -7.12
CA LYS A 46 -8.33 12.14 -6.65
C LYS A 46 -6.97 12.71 -6.29
N ASN A 47 -6.15 11.94 -5.58
CA ASN A 47 -4.91 12.41 -4.97
C ASN A 47 -3.66 11.94 -5.73
N GLY A 48 -3.80 11.01 -6.68
CA GLY A 48 -2.69 10.30 -7.31
C GLY A 48 -2.31 9.05 -6.53
N ASN A 49 -1.61 8.12 -7.20
CA ASN A 49 -1.32 6.78 -6.69
C ASN A 49 -0.61 6.83 -5.32
N ARG A 50 0.32 7.78 -5.13
CA ARG A 50 1.16 7.93 -3.93
C ARG A 50 0.48 8.60 -2.74
N TYR A 51 -0.47 9.51 -2.99
CA TYR A 51 -1.04 10.36 -1.92
C TYR A 51 -2.38 9.84 -1.43
N SER A 52 -2.71 8.58 -1.75
CA SER A 52 -3.86 7.95 -1.13
C SER A 52 -3.58 7.72 0.36
N THR A 53 -4.63 7.81 1.16
CA THR A 53 -4.61 7.57 2.60
C THR A 53 -4.07 6.16 2.93
N TYR A 54 -4.30 5.21 2.03
CA TYR A 54 -3.85 3.82 2.16
C TYR A 54 -2.34 3.67 1.98
N GLU A 55 -1.77 4.38 1.02
CA GLU A 55 -0.33 4.38 0.75
C GLU A 55 0.43 5.16 1.83
N ASP A 56 -0.14 6.28 2.29
CA ASP A 56 0.43 7.02 3.43
C ASP A 56 0.47 6.16 4.71
N GLU A 57 -0.58 5.37 4.99
CA GLU A 57 -0.55 4.40 6.08
C GLU A 57 0.56 3.35 5.88
N ALA A 58 0.68 2.80 4.67
CA ALA A 58 1.68 1.77 4.37
C ALA A 58 3.12 2.29 4.53
N TYR A 59 3.45 3.47 3.98
CA TYR A 59 4.76 4.11 4.18
C TYR A 59 5.02 4.45 5.64
N ARG A 60 4.04 5.01 6.35
CA ARG A 60 4.18 5.38 7.77
C ARG A 60 4.44 4.16 8.66
N ARG A 61 3.80 3.03 8.37
CA ARG A 61 3.90 1.80 9.17
C ARG A 61 5.15 0.97 8.83
N ALA A 62 5.51 0.85 7.56
CA ALA A 62 6.76 0.21 7.16
C ALA A 62 7.98 1.05 7.55
N GLY A 63 7.82 2.38 7.56
CA GLY A 63 8.90 3.32 7.81
C GLY A 63 9.94 3.31 6.69
N ASN A 64 9.50 3.05 5.45
CA ASN A 64 10.28 3.31 4.23
C ASN A 64 9.95 4.70 3.67
N VAL A 65 10.81 5.17 2.75
CA VAL A 65 10.65 6.46 2.07
C VAL A 65 10.73 6.20 0.58
N TRP A 66 9.66 6.54 -0.14
CA TRP A 66 9.61 6.43 -1.60
C TRP A 66 10.70 7.25 -2.28
N LYS A 67 11.58 6.60 -3.06
CA LYS A 67 12.67 7.25 -3.80
C LYS A 67 12.33 7.63 -5.24
N GLY A 68 11.13 7.31 -5.73
CA GLY A 68 10.79 7.33 -7.17
C GLY A 68 10.08 8.59 -7.72
N GLU A 69 9.59 9.51 -6.89
CA GLU A 69 8.96 10.75 -7.37
C GLU A 69 9.29 11.90 -6.42
N GLU A 70 9.84 13.00 -6.92
CA GLU A 70 9.73 14.28 -6.21
C GLU A 70 8.38 14.89 -6.56
N LYS A 71 7.65 15.33 -5.53
CA LYS A 71 6.40 16.08 -5.68
C LYS A 71 6.72 17.28 -6.58
N ARG A 72 6.28 17.27 -7.85
CA ARG A 72 6.36 18.47 -8.69
C ARG A 72 5.56 19.55 -7.96
N LYS A 73 6.29 20.55 -7.47
CA LYS A 73 5.73 21.76 -6.85
C LYS A 73 4.89 22.53 -7.85
#